data_AF-A0A969GR62-F1
#
_entry.id   AF-A0A969GR62-F1
#
_cell.length_a   1.000
_cell.length_b   1.000
_cell.length_c   1.000
_cell.angle_alpha   90.00
_cell.angle_beta   90.00
_cell.angle_gamma   90.00
#
_symmetry.space_group_name_H-M   'P 1'
#
loop_
_entity.id
_entity.type
_entity.pdbx_description
1 polymer ?
#
loop_
_entity_poly.entity_id
_entity_poly.type
_entity_poly.pdbx_seq_one_letter_code
_entity_poly.pdbx_strand_id
1 'polypeptide(L)' 'MPAKPRVLVLPPPSLYRQLFVDETDRALREFAEVTFNEEERNWTASELAARIPGYDAVITGWGSPVFDEEILAAATGCG' A
#
# COMPACT_ATOMS: atom_id res chain seq x y z
N MET A 1 13.45 -1.01 20.50
CA MET A 1 12.79 -0.14 19.49
C MET A 1 11.65 -0.96 18.91
N PRO A 2 10.42 -0.41 18.78
CA PRO A 2 9.35 -1.14 18.10
C PRO A 2 9.75 -1.42 16.65
N ALA A 3 9.23 -2.51 16.08
CA ALA A 3 9.42 -2.81 14.66
C ALA A 3 8.82 -1.68 13.82
N LYS A 4 9.41 -1.41 12.64
CA LYS A 4 8.83 -0.46 11.68
C LYS A 4 7.50 -1.02 11.17
N PRO A 5 6.46 -0.18 10.99
CA PRO A 5 5.22 -0.62 10.38
C PRO A 5 5.44 -1.04 8.92
N ARG A 6 4.77 -2.10 8.49
CA ARG A 6 4.74 -2.58 7.11
C ARG A 6 3.69 -1.82 6.33
N VAL A 7 4.09 -1.07 5.31
CA VAL A 7 3.20 -0.21 4.51
C VAL A 7 3.15 -0.68 3.06
N LEU A 8 1.95 -0.87 2.54
CA LEU A 8 1.70 -1.18 1.13
C LEU A 8 1.29 0.08 0.36
N VAL A 9 1.97 0.40 -0.75
CA VAL A 9 1.67 1.55 -1.61
C VAL A 9 0.97 1.07 -2.87
N LEU A 10 -0.28 1.46 -3.05
CA LEU A 10 -1.09 1.08 -4.22
C LEU A 10 -0.86 1.93 -5.48
N PRO A 11 -0.63 3.26 -5.38
CA PRO A 11 -0.39 4.08 -6.56
C PRO A 11 0.68 3.48 -7.47
N PRO A 12 0.42 3.38 -8.80
CA PRO A 12 1.41 2.98 -9.77
C PRO A 12 2.66 3.87 -9.71
N PRO A 13 3.83 3.40 -10.19
CA PRO A 13 5.08 4.15 -10.12
C PRO A 13 4.98 5.58 -10.67
N SER A 14 4.28 5.81 -11.79
CA SER A 14 4.11 7.17 -12.33
C SER A 14 3.31 8.09 -11.40
N LEU A 15 2.21 7.61 -10.81
CA LEU A 15 1.39 8.39 -9.89
C LEU A 15 2.12 8.61 -8.56
N TYR A 16 2.83 7.61 -8.04
CA TYR A 16 3.61 7.76 -6.81
C TYR A 16 4.63 8.91 -6.94
N ARG A 17 5.38 8.96 -8.04
CA ARG A 17 6.38 10.03 -8.29
C ARG A 17 5.75 11.42 -8.45
N GLN A 18 4.47 11.52 -8.80
CA GLN A 18 3.76 12.80 -8.84
C GLN A 18 3.33 13.28 -7.45
N LEU A 19 3.09 12.35 -6.52
CA LEU A 19 2.57 12.65 -5.18
C LEU A 19 3.66 12.73 -4.12
N PHE A 20 4.74 11.98 -4.29
CA PHE A 20 5.85 11.87 -3.35
C PHE A 20 7.11 12.48 -3.97
N VAL A 21 7.41 13.71 -3.55
CA VAL A 21 8.72 14.32 -3.77
C VAL A 21 9.80 13.61 -2.93
N ASP A 22 11.07 13.77 -3.30
CA ASP A 22 12.21 13.05 -2.69
C ASP A 22 12.24 13.13 -1.16
N GLU A 23 11.91 14.28 -0.58
CA GLU A 23 11.87 14.46 0.87
C GLU A 23 10.79 13.57 1.53
N THR A 24 9.61 13.49 0.92
CA THR A 24 8.49 12.70 1.41
C THR A 24 8.73 11.20 1.22
N ASP A 25 9.30 10.77 0.09
CA ASP A 25 9.70 9.37 -0.13
C ASP A 25 10.76 8.94 0.89
N ARG A 26 11.78 9.77 1.13
CA ARG A 26 12.80 9.51 2.15
C ARG A 26 12.18 9.37 3.54
N ALA A 27 11.31 10.32 3.94
CA ALA A 27 10.65 10.28 5.24
C ALA A 27 9.80 9.00 5.42
N LEU A 28 9.09 8.57 4.37
CA LEU A 28 8.30 7.34 4.39
C LEU A 28 9.19 6.10 4.58
N ARG A 29 10.31 6.00 3.87
CA ARG A 29 11.27 4.88 3.98
C ARG A 29 12.02 4.85 5.32
N GLU A 30 12.27 6.01 5.90
CA GLU A 30 12.85 6.12 7.24
C GLU A 30 11.87 5.63 8.31
N PHE A 31 10.58 5.93 8.15
CA PHE A 31 9.52 5.56 9.09
C PHE A 31 9.09 4.08 9.00
N ALA A 32 8.91 3.54 7.79
CA ALA A 32 8.24 2.26 7.55
C ALA A 32 9.07 1.26 6.73
N GLU A 33 8.69 -0.02 6.78
CA GLU A 33 9.07 -1.01 5.77
C GLU A 33 8.05 -0.95 4.64
N VAL A 34 8.45 -0.39 3.50
CA VAL A 34 7.52 0.00 2.43
C VAL A 34 7.60 -0.97 1.26
N THR A 35 6.47 -1.54 0.87
CA THR A 35 6.30 -2.29 -0.38
C THR A 35 5.52 -1.46 -1.38
N PHE A 36 6.05 -1.35 -2.60
CA PHE A 36 5.45 -0.55 -3.67
C PHE A 36 4.74 -1.43 -4.69
N ASN A 37 3.67 -0.91 -5.28
CA ASN A 37 3.18 -1.43 -6.56
C ASN A 37 4.25 -1.19 -7.64
N GLU A 38 4.81 -2.26 -8.18
CA GLU A 38 5.83 -2.22 -9.23
C GLU A 38 5.23 -2.14 -10.65
N GLU A 39 3.90 -2.26 -10.77
CA GLU A 39 3.18 -2.29 -12.04
C GLU A 39 2.65 -0.90 -12.40
N GLU A 40 2.76 -0.50 -13.68
CA GLU A 40 2.21 0.77 -14.18
C GLU A 40 0.69 0.68 -14.44
N ARG A 41 -0.04 0.11 -13.48
CA ARG A 41 -1.50 -0.02 -13.47
C ARG A 41 -2.02 -0.17 -12.04
N ASN A 42 -3.31 0.14 -11.86
CA ASN A 42 -4.00 -0.16 -10.61
C ASN A 42 -4.29 -1.66 -10.50
N TRP A 43 -4.21 -2.20 -9.29
CA TRP A 43 -4.69 -3.54 -8.99
C TRP A 43 -6.21 -3.58 -8.90
N THR A 44 -6.78 -4.72 -9.26
CA THR A 44 -8.18 -5.05 -9.01
C THR A 44 -8.40 -5.34 -7.51
N ALA A 45 -9.67 -5.39 -7.08
CA ALA A 45 -10.03 -5.74 -5.70
C ALA A 45 -9.46 -7.12 -5.29
N SER A 46 -9.59 -8.13 -6.16
CA SER A 46 -9.08 -9.48 -5.89
C SER A 46 -7.55 -9.54 -5.81
N GLU A 47 -6.86 -8.77 -6.66
CA GLU A 47 -5.40 -8.65 -6.60
C GLU A 47 -4.91 -7.96 -5.32
N LEU A 48 -5.64 -6.94 -4.86
CA LEU A 48 -5.37 -6.26 -3.60
C LEU A 48 -5.65 -7.19 -2.40
N ALA A 49 -6.78 -7.89 -2.39
CA ALA A 49 -7.13 -8.83 -1.32
C ALA A 49 -6.08 -9.94 -1.14
N ALA A 50 -5.43 -10.39 -2.22
CA ALA A 50 -4.34 -11.36 -2.15
C ALA A 50 -3.02 -10.78 -1.60
N ARG A 51 -2.82 -9.46 -1.66
CA ARG A 51 -1.57 -8.78 -1.31
C ARG A 51 -1.62 -8.07 0.04
N ILE A 52 -2.80 -7.59 0.45
CA ILE A 52 -3.00 -6.80 1.68
C ILE A 52 -2.72 -7.53 3.01
N PRO A 53 -2.79 -8.88 3.13
CA PRO A 53 -2.56 -9.54 4.41
C PRO A 53 -1.16 -9.27 4.98
N GLY A 54 -1.11 -8.92 6.27
CA GLY A 54 0.14 -8.72 7.02
C GLY A 54 0.77 -7.34 6.89
N TYR A 55 0.10 -6.38 6.25
CA TYR A 55 0.49 -4.96 6.28
C TYR A 55 -0.24 -4.22 7.41
N ASP A 56 0.45 -3.29 8.06
CA ASP A 56 -0.10 -2.45 9.13
C ASP A 56 -0.84 -1.23 8.58
N ALA A 57 -0.47 -0.79 7.38
CA ALA A 57 -1.07 0.36 6.70
C ALA A 57 -1.03 0.23 5.18
N VAL A 58 -1.95 0.93 4.51
CA VAL A 58 -2.01 1.03 3.06
C VAL A 58 -2.08 2.50 2.63
N ILE A 59 -1.22 2.88 1.68
CA ILE A 59 -1.29 4.18 0.99
C ILE A 59 -2.09 3.97 -0.29
N THR A 60 -3.24 4.63 -0.37
CA THR A 60 -4.16 4.58 -1.51
C THR A 60 -3.99 5.80 -2.42
N GLY A 61 -4.61 5.78 -3.60
CA GLY A 61 -4.62 6.90 -4.53
C GLY A 61 -5.72 6.77 -5.58
N TRP A 62 -5.70 7.63 -6.60
CA TRP A 62 -6.66 7.55 -7.69
C TRP A 62 -6.63 6.19 -8.39
N GLY A 63 -7.80 5.57 -8.50
CA GLY A 63 -7.95 4.25 -9.12
C GLY A 63 -7.66 3.07 -8.19
N SER A 64 -7.35 3.31 -6.90
CA SER A 64 -7.40 2.24 -5.89
C SER A 64 -8.80 1.62 -5.82
N PRO A 65 -8.90 0.29 -5.60
CA PRO A 65 -10.18 -0.36 -5.33
C PRO A 65 -10.92 0.26 -4.13
N VAL A 66 -12.23 0.06 -4.09
CA VAL A 66 -13.02 0.35 -2.90
C VAL A 66 -12.58 -0.61 -1.78
N PHE A 67 -12.29 -0.06 -0.60
CA PHE A 67 -12.03 -0.84 0.61
C PHE A 67 -13.36 -1.22 1.26
N ASP A 68 -14.00 -2.24 0.70
CA ASP A 68 -15.22 -2.83 1.22
C ASP A 68 -14.93 -3.87 2.32
N GLU A 69 -15.99 -4.51 2.82
CA GLU A 69 -15.89 -5.53 3.88
C GLU A 69 -14.99 -6.70 3.50
N GLU A 70 -14.94 -7.09 2.22
CA GLU A 70 -14.11 -8.20 1.75
C GLU A 70 -12.61 -7.83 1.82
N ILE A 71 -12.25 -6.63 1.34
CA ILE A 71 -10.86 -6.15 1.42
C ILE A 71 -10.43 -5.95 2.87
N LEU A 72 -11.30 -5.39 3.72
CA LEU A 72 -11.00 -5.19 5.14
C LEU A 72 -10.85 -6.51 5.89
N ALA A 73 -11.68 -7.52 5.59
CA ALA A 73 -11.56 -8.85 6.16
C ALA A 73 -10.27 -9.56 5.72
N ALA A 74 -9.83 -9.37 4.48
CA ALA A 74 -8.55 -9.88 4.00
C ALA A 74 -7.35 -9.26 4.75
N ALA A 75 -7.44 -7.97 5.13
CA ALA A 75 -6.37 -7.27 5.83
C ALA A 75 -6.18 -7.75 7.28
N THR A 76 -7.26 -8.06 8.00
CA THR A 76 -7.22 -8.44 9.42
C THR A 76 -6.79 -9.88 9.66
N GLY A 77 -6.63 -10.69 8.61
CA GLY A 77 -6.06 -12.03 8.68
C GLY A 77 -6.58 -12.86 9.85
N CYS A 78 -7.81 -13.37 9.77
CA CYS A 78 -8.14 -14.58 10.53
C CYS A 78 -7.35 -15.75 9.90
N GLY A 79 -6.14 -15.99 10.42
CA GLY A 79 -5.26 -17.11 10.11
C GLY A 79 -4.41 -17.46 11.32
#